data_AF-A0A4S4E7K7-F1
#
_entry.id   AF-A0A4S4E7K7-F1
#
_cell.length_a   1.000
_cell.length_b   1.000
_cell.length_c   1.000
_cell.angle_alpha   90.00
_cell.angle_beta   90.00
_cell.angle_gamma   90.00
#
_symmetry.space_group_name_H-M   'P 1'
#
loop_
_entity.id
_entity.type
_entity.pdbx_description
1 polymer ?
#
loop_
_entity_poly.entity_id
_entity_poly.type
_entity_poly.pdbx_seq_one_letter_code
_entity_poly.pdbx_strand_id
1 'polypeptide(L)'
;MDSCSVAQDLFLMMKEHVQDLQSALRRKGGDISIESNINAYMCCKNKVNKESIKHLGVLKQMERKIVRSSSYPLLHVNHYLSMVIRVLGEATSITISVLRTLWLFFSVSASKTKPSGWSLASRLLLTRPVASERGSKVLNEVGNVDSTLQSLHRCIRSNDVKGGVQMARKRLQALDASIEGLEAGLYCLFRRQIQNRVSLLNILAH
;
A
#
# COMPACT_ATOMS: atom_id res chain seq x y z
N MET A 1 -6.78 2.38 15.32
CA MET A 1 -5.39 1.87 15.42
C MET A 1 -5.23 0.63 14.57
N ASP A 2 -6.30 -0.13 14.38
CA ASP A 2 -6.36 -1.39 13.63
C ASP A 2 -5.86 -1.31 12.17
N SER A 3 -6.04 -0.18 11.48
CA SER A 3 -5.54 -0.06 10.09
C SER A 3 -4.01 -0.01 10.00
N CYS A 4 -3.32 0.45 11.04
CA CYS A 4 -1.86 0.54 11.03
C CYS A 4 -1.21 -0.80 11.40
N SER A 5 -1.78 -1.53 12.37
CA SER A 5 -1.32 -2.87 12.70
C SER A 5 -1.50 -3.82 11.51
N VAL A 6 -2.66 -3.75 10.84
CA VAL A 6 -2.88 -4.55 9.61
C VAL A 6 -1.88 -4.17 8.51
N ALA A 7 -1.55 -2.90 8.36
CA ALA A 7 -0.52 -2.49 7.39
C ALA A 7 0.87 -3.07 7.73
N GLN A 8 1.27 -3.05 9.00
CA GLN A 8 2.53 -3.64 9.47
C GLN A 8 2.57 -5.16 9.21
N ASP A 9 1.50 -5.88 9.54
CA ASP A 9 1.42 -7.32 9.32
C ASP A 9 1.51 -7.68 7.82
N LEU A 10 0.90 -6.86 6.97
CA LEU A 10 0.93 -7.07 5.51
C LEU A 10 2.29 -6.71 4.90
N PHE A 11 2.99 -5.70 5.43
CA PHE A 11 4.38 -5.42 5.04
C PHE A 11 5.30 -6.57 5.39
N LEU A 12 5.22 -7.08 6.62
CA LEU A 12 6.01 -8.21 7.08
C LEU A 12 5.78 -9.43 6.19
N MET A 13 4.52 -9.78 5.95
CA MET A 13 4.15 -10.88 5.06
C MET A 13 4.72 -10.71 3.64
N MET A 14 4.56 -9.52 3.05
CA MET A 14 5.08 -9.26 1.71
C MET A 14 6.62 -9.34 1.67
N LYS A 15 7.28 -8.83 2.71
CA LYS A 15 8.74 -8.86 2.86
C LYS A 15 9.28 -10.28 2.91
N GLU A 16 8.69 -11.13 3.74
CA GLU A 16 9.04 -12.56 3.85
C GLU A 16 8.98 -13.25 2.48
N HIS A 17 7.86 -13.11 1.76
CA HIS A 17 7.70 -13.72 0.44
C HIS A 17 8.64 -13.14 -0.63
N VAL A 18 8.98 -11.85 -0.56
CA VAL A 18 10.00 -11.23 -1.42
C VAL A 18 11.37 -11.84 -1.14
N GLN A 19 11.74 -12.01 0.13
CA GLN A 19 13.03 -12.57 0.54
C GLN A 19 13.15 -14.06 0.22
N ASP A 20 12.08 -14.83 0.39
CA ASP A 20 12.02 -16.24 -0.01
C ASP A 20 12.24 -16.40 -1.51
N LEU A 21 11.52 -15.61 -2.31
CA LEU A 21 11.66 -15.63 -3.76
C LEU A 21 13.07 -15.18 -4.20
N GLN A 22 13.63 -14.14 -3.59
CA GLN A 22 15.02 -13.75 -3.84
C GLN A 22 16.00 -14.88 -3.51
N SER A 23 15.78 -15.60 -2.42
CA SER A 23 16.62 -16.72 -1.98
C SER A 23 16.50 -17.91 -2.93
N ALA A 24 15.30 -18.21 -3.43
CA ALA A 24 15.06 -19.20 -4.46
C ALA A 24 15.80 -18.87 -5.77
N LEU A 25 15.75 -17.60 -6.20
CA LEU A 25 16.45 -17.12 -7.40
C LEU A 25 17.99 -17.11 -7.26
N ARG A 26 18.52 -17.07 -6.03
CA ARG A 26 19.98 -17.13 -5.76
C ARG A 26 20.53 -18.55 -5.74
N ARG A 27 19.76 -19.51 -5.22
CA ARG A 27 20.16 -20.92 -5.21
C ARG A 27 20.14 -21.43 -6.65
N LYS A 28 21.07 -22.32 -7.02
CA LYS A 28 20.97 -23.13 -8.26
C LYS A 28 19.82 -24.17 -8.15
N GLY A 29 18.66 -23.75 -7.67
CA GLY A 29 17.48 -24.60 -7.54
C GLY A 29 16.90 -24.90 -8.93
N GLY A 30 16.37 -26.11 -9.10
CA GLY A 30 15.67 -26.48 -10.33
C GLY A 30 14.39 -25.66 -10.53
N ASP A 31 13.90 -25.63 -11.77
CA ASP A 31 12.79 -24.78 -12.24
C ASP A 31 11.52 -24.90 -11.38
N ILE A 32 11.20 -26.11 -10.90
CA ILE A 32 10.02 -26.42 -10.07
C ILE A 32 10.04 -25.65 -8.74
N SER A 33 11.23 -25.47 -8.14
CA SER A 33 11.36 -24.72 -6.88
C SER A 33 11.13 -23.23 -7.09
N ILE A 34 11.55 -22.66 -8.22
CA ILE A 34 11.38 -21.23 -8.51
C ILE A 34 9.91 -20.94 -8.82
N GLU A 35 9.24 -21.80 -9.59
CA GLU A 35 7.82 -21.67 -9.92
C GLU A 35 6.93 -21.65 -8.67
N SER A 36 7.18 -22.56 -7.71
CA SER A 36 6.45 -22.58 -6.42
C SER A 36 6.60 -21.27 -5.64
N ASN A 37 7.81 -20.70 -5.58
CA ASN A 37 8.06 -19.44 -4.88
C ASN A 37 7.41 -18.24 -5.60
N ILE A 38 7.39 -18.22 -6.93
CA ILE A 38 6.68 -17.21 -7.72
C ILE A 38 5.18 -17.27 -7.40
N ASN A 39 4.60 -18.47 -7.36
CA ASN A 39 3.18 -18.67 -7.03
C ASN A 39 2.85 -18.22 -5.60
N ALA A 40 3.72 -18.50 -4.63
CA ALA A 40 3.57 -18.05 -3.24
C ALA A 40 3.56 -16.51 -3.15
N TYR A 41 4.52 -15.83 -3.80
CA TYR A 41 4.56 -14.37 -3.89
C TYR A 41 3.28 -13.80 -4.52
N MET A 42 2.80 -14.40 -5.62
CA MET A 42 1.58 -13.96 -6.30
C MET A 42 0.33 -14.12 -5.42
N CYS A 43 0.25 -15.22 -4.66
CA CYS A 43 -0.83 -15.45 -3.69
C CYS A 43 -0.82 -14.38 -2.58
N CYS A 44 0.35 -14.14 -1.99
CA CYS A 44 0.55 -13.09 -0.98
C CYS A 44 0.09 -11.72 -1.50
N LYS A 45 0.59 -11.31 -2.67
CA LYS A 45 0.22 -10.05 -3.30
C LYS A 45 -1.29 -9.90 -3.47
N ASN A 46 -1.97 -10.94 -3.94
CA ASN A 46 -3.42 -10.91 -4.13
C ASN A 46 -4.17 -10.73 -2.79
N LYS A 47 -3.69 -11.35 -1.72
CA LYS A 47 -4.21 -11.18 -0.36
C LYS A 47 -3.99 -9.75 0.13
N VAL A 48 -2.78 -9.21 -0.02
CA VAL A 48 -2.44 -7.83 0.37
C VAL A 48 -3.28 -6.82 -0.42
N ASN A 49 -3.48 -7.03 -1.72
CA ASN A 49 -4.34 -6.18 -2.56
C ASN A 49 -5.81 -6.22 -2.10
N LYS A 50 -6.34 -7.39 -1.75
CA LYS A 50 -7.71 -7.53 -1.25
C LYS A 50 -7.93 -6.73 0.04
N GLU A 51 -7.01 -6.83 1.00
CA GLU A 51 -7.08 -6.02 2.22
C GLU A 51 -6.88 -4.52 1.92
N SER A 52 -5.99 -4.18 1.00
CA SER A 52 -5.76 -2.78 0.59
C SER A 52 -7.03 -2.12 0.04
N ILE A 53 -7.78 -2.82 -0.82
CA ILE A 53 -9.04 -2.33 -1.37
C ILE A 53 -10.08 -2.11 -0.26
N LYS A 54 -10.16 -3.04 0.69
CA LYS A 54 -11.07 -2.95 1.84
C LYS A 54 -10.74 -1.72 2.70
N HIS A 55 -9.47 -1.53 3.06
CA HIS A 55 -9.02 -0.39 3.85
C HIS A 55 -9.18 0.94 3.10
N LEU A 56 -8.94 0.96 1.79
CA LEU A 56 -9.18 2.14 0.95
C LEU A 56 -10.67 2.56 0.96
N GLY A 57 -11.58 1.58 0.97
CA GLY A 57 -13.02 1.82 1.11
C GLY A 57 -13.38 2.48 2.45
N VAL A 58 -12.78 2.00 3.55
CA VAL A 58 -12.96 2.56 4.91
C VAL A 58 -12.43 4.00 4.97
N LEU A 59 -11.22 4.24 4.47
CA LEU A 59 -10.62 5.58 4.44
C LEU A 59 -11.46 6.58 3.64
N LYS A 60 -12.00 6.16 2.49
CA LYS A 60 -12.91 6.99 1.69
C LYS A 60 -14.21 7.31 2.42
N GLN A 61 -14.69 6.43 3.31
CA GLN A 61 -15.84 6.71 4.17
C GLN A 61 -15.48 7.73 5.27
N MET A 62 -14.28 7.60 5.86
CA MET A 62 -13.79 8.54 6.87
C MET A 62 -13.59 9.95 6.29
N GLU A 63 -12.98 10.08 5.11
CA GLU A 63 -12.84 11.37 4.40
C GLU A 63 -14.20 12.07 4.25
N ARG A 64 -15.22 11.35 3.78
CA ARG A 64 -16.57 11.90 3.63
C ARG A 64 -17.18 12.37 4.95
N LYS A 65 -16.94 11.65 6.05
CA LYS A 65 -17.42 12.04 7.39
C LYS A 65 -16.74 13.32 7.88
N ILE A 66 -15.44 13.47 7.64
CA ILE A 66 -14.67 14.67 8.03
C ILE A 66 -15.21 15.90 7.28
N VAL A 67 -15.33 15.81 5.95
CA VAL A 67 -15.85 16.91 5.12
C VAL A 67 -17.27 17.32 5.54
N ARG A 68 -18.12 16.36 5.90
CA ARG A 68 -19.47 16.65 6.41
C ARG A 68 -19.45 17.32 7.78
N SER A 69 -18.54 16.91 8.67
CA SER A 69 -18.46 17.43 10.02
C SER A 69 -17.88 18.85 10.07
N SER A 70 -17.00 19.20 9.12
CA SER A 70 -16.45 20.55 8.96
C SER A 70 -17.40 21.55 8.29
N SER A 71 -18.53 21.07 7.76
CA SER A 71 -19.50 21.91 7.02
C SER A 71 -20.53 22.60 7.94
N TYR A 72 -20.56 22.26 9.23
CA TYR A 72 -21.47 22.91 10.19
C TYR A 72 -20.80 24.14 10.80
N PRO A 73 -21.42 25.32 10.75
CA PRO A 73 -20.94 26.47 11.49
C PRO A 73 -20.90 26.13 12.99
N LEU A 74 -19.70 26.12 13.60
CA LEU A 74 -19.54 26.04 15.06
C LEU A 74 -20.01 27.35 15.70
N LEU A 75 -21.30 27.65 15.63
CA LEU A 75 -21.89 28.93 16.05
C LEU A 75 -21.89 29.17 17.57
N HIS A 76 -21.22 28.33 18.37
CA HIS A 76 -21.23 28.45 19.83
C HIS A 76 -20.02 27.84 20.55
N VAL A 77 -18.90 27.62 19.86
CA VAL A 77 -17.69 27.03 20.47
C VAL A 77 -16.63 28.12 20.66
N ASN A 78 -16.00 28.15 21.84
CA ASN A 78 -14.91 29.09 22.13
C ASN A 78 -13.89 29.07 20.99
N HIS A 79 -13.43 30.25 20.56
CA HIS A 79 -12.44 30.43 19.49
C HIS A 79 -11.24 29.49 19.64
N TYR A 80 -10.78 29.26 20.87
CA TYR A 80 -9.71 28.32 21.18
C TYR A 80 -10.05 26.86 20.82
N LEU A 81 -11.20 26.38 21.27
CA LEU A 81 -11.67 25.03 20.99
C LEU A 81 -11.95 24.83 19.50
N SER A 82 -12.42 25.87 18.80
CA SER A 82 -12.58 25.87 17.34
C SER A 82 -11.24 25.68 16.61
N MET A 83 -10.17 26.37 17.04
CA MET A 83 -8.83 26.18 16.49
C MET A 83 -8.31 24.76 16.72
N VAL A 84 -8.50 24.20 17.92
CA VAL A 84 -8.10 22.82 18.25
C VAL A 84 -8.83 21.81 17.38
N ILE A 85 -10.14 21.96 17.18
CA ILE A 85 -10.95 21.10 16.31
C ILE A 85 -10.45 21.16 14.86
N ARG A 86 -10.13 22.35 14.34
CA ARG A 86 -9.59 22.52 12.98
C ARG A 86 -8.25 21.81 12.82
N VAL A 87 -7.30 22.04 13.73
CA VAL A 87 -5.97 21.40 13.70
C VAL A 87 -6.09 19.88 13.79
N LEU A 88 -7.00 19.36 14.62
CA LEU A 88 -7.26 17.93 14.72
C LEU A 88 -7.87 17.36 13.42
N GLY A 89 -8.76 18.12 12.77
CA GLY A 89 -9.33 17.78 11.48
C GLY A 89 -8.26 17.68 10.38
N GLU A 90 -7.38 18.68 10.29
CA GLU A 90 -6.26 18.70 9.36
C GLU A 90 -5.28 17.54 9.62
N ALA A 91 -4.89 17.31 10.88
CA ALA A 91 -4.02 16.19 11.25
C ALA A 91 -4.64 14.83 10.88
N THR A 92 -5.96 14.68 11.05
CA THR A 92 -6.69 13.47 10.66
C THR A 92 -6.73 13.33 9.13
N SER A 93 -6.95 14.41 8.40
CA SER A 93 -6.94 14.42 6.93
C SER A 93 -5.57 14.05 6.35
N ILE A 94 -4.48 14.58 6.93
CA ILE A 94 -3.10 14.21 6.57
C ILE A 94 -2.87 12.72 6.84
N THR A 95 -3.27 12.23 8.01
CA THR A 95 -3.13 10.81 8.37
C THR A 95 -3.88 9.90 7.37
N ILE A 96 -5.11 10.25 7.01
CA ILE A 96 -5.89 9.49 6.03
C ILE A 96 -5.21 9.52 4.66
N SER A 97 -4.71 10.67 4.23
CA SER A 97 -4.01 10.82 2.95
C SER A 97 -2.75 9.96 2.88
N VAL A 98 -1.96 9.90 3.96
CA VAL A 98 -0.77 9.04 4.03
C VAL A 98 -1.15 7.57 3.99
N LEU A 99 -2.11 7.15 4.81
CA LEU A 99 -2.61 5.77 4.80
C LEU A 99 -3.19 5.39 3.43
N ARG A 100 -3.84 6.32 2.75
CA ARG A 100 -4.38 6.11 1.40
C ARG A 100 -3.28 5.82 0.40
N THR A 101 -2.22 6.63 0.37
CA THR A 101 -1.07 6.41 -0.52
C THR A 101 -0.39 5.07 -0.23
N LEU A 102 -0.31 4.70 1.05
CA LEU A 102 0.20 3.40 1.49
C LEU A 102 -0.62 2.24 0.93
N TRP A 103 -1.95 2.27 1.06
CA TRP A 103 -2.80 1.21 0.51
C TRP A 103 -2.80 1.20 -1.02
N LEU A 104 -2.65 2.36 -1.66
CA LEU A 104 -2.54 2.46 -3.11
C LEU A 104 -1.26 1.83 -3.65
N PHE A 105 -0.14 1.87 -2.91
CA PHE A 105 1.10 1.18 -3.29
C PHE A 105 0.87 -0.31 -3.53
N PHE A 106 0.07 -0.95 -2.68
CA PHE A 106 -0.30 -2.36 -2.81
C PHE A 106 -1.45 -2.63 -3.78
N SER A 107 -2.27 -1.61 -4.08
CA SER A 107 -3.44 -1.74 -4.95
C SER A 107 -3.08 -1.79 -6.45
N VAL A 108 -1.79 -1.71 -6.79
CA VAL A 108 -1.32 -1.73 -8.19
C VAL A 108 -1.14 -3.17 -8.69
N SER A 109 -2.22 -3.66 -9.33
CA SER A 109 -2.24 -4.38 -10.61
C SER A 109 -3.28 -5.52 -10.60
N ALA A 110 -4.48 -5.22 -11.11
CA ALA A 110 -5.27 -6.22 -11.82
C ALA A 110 -4.65 -6.36 -13.22
N SER A 111 -3.65 -7.22 -13.37
CA SER A 111 -3.18 -7.59 -14.71
C SER A 111 -4.36 -8.17 -15.47
N LYS A 112 -4.68 -7.59 -16.62
CA LYS A 112 -5.72 -8.01 -17.55
C LYS A 112 -5.52 -9.49 -17.93
N THR A 113 -6.17 -10.40 -17.23
CA THR A 113 -6.53 -11.71 -17.76
C THR A 113 -8.05 -11.81 -17.74
N LYS A 114 -8.60 -12.20 -18.90
CA LYS A 114 -9.99 -12.15 -19.40
C LYS A 114 -11.15 -12.41 -18.41
N PRO A 115 -12.38 -11.97 -18.78
CA PRO A 115 -13.48 -11.77 -17.85
C PRO A 115 -14.19 -13.08 -17.55
N SER A 116 -14.29 -13.45 -16.28
CA SER A 116 -15.33 -14.37 -15.82
C SER A 116 -16.21 -13.64 -14.80
N GLY A 117 -17.36 -13.17 -15.27
CA GLY A 117 -18.58 -13.11 -14.47
C GLY A 117 -18.81 -11.94 -13.50
N TRP A 118 -17.91 -10.95 -13.38
CA TRP A 118 -18.15 -9.80 -12.50
C TRP A 118 -17.66 -8.47 -13.08
N SER A 119 -18.25 -8.03 -14.19
CA SER A 119 -18.03 -6.68 -14.72
C SER A 119 -19.38 -6.06 -14.99
N LEU A 120 -19.91 -5.25 -14.07
CA LEU A 120 -19.94 -3.79 -14.26
C LEU A 120 -19.72 -2.96 -12.97
N ALA A 121 -19.57 -3.57 -11.79
CA ALA A 121 -19.46 -2.84 -10.52
C ALA A 121 -18.03 -2.43 -10.11
N SER A 122 -16.98 -2.93 -10.78
CA SER A 122 -15.59 -2.73 -10.33
C SER A 122 -14.83 -1.59 -11.02
N ARG A 123 -15.51 -0.76 -11.82
CA ARG A 123 -14.88 0.35 -12.57
C ARG A 123 -14.77 1.68 -11.80
N LEU A 124 -14.97 1.70 -10.47
CA LEU A 124 -15.21 2.94 -9.73
C LEU A 124 -14.27 3.26 -8.55
N LEU A 125 -13.12 2.58 -8.40
CA LEU A 125 -12.17 2.89 -7.31
C LEU A 125 -10.73 3.23 -7.70
N LEU A 126 -10.40 3.22 -9.00
CA LEU A 126 -9.08 3.66 -9.50
C LEU A 126 -9.23 4.68 -10.63
N THR A 127 -10.11 5.67 -10.45
CA THR A 127 -9.99 6.90 -11.24
C THR A 127 -8.81 7.69 -10.70
N ARG A 128 -7.65 7.44 -11.34
CA ARG A 128 -6.48 8.32 -11.32
C ARG A 128 -6.97 9.76 -11.52
N PRO A 129 -6.71 10.70 -10.59
CA PRO A 129 -6.84 12.11 -10.90
C PRO A 129 -5.84 12.43 -12.01
N VAL A 130 -6.36 12.68 -13.21
CA VAL A 130 -5.61 13.23 -14.33
C VAL A 130 -5.33 14.69 -13.99
N ALA A 131 -4.19 14.93 -13.34
CA ALA A 131 -3.45 16.20 -13.33
C ALA A 131 -2.23 16.08 -12.39
N SER A 132 -1.23 15.27 -12.76
CA SER A 132 0.18 15.49 -12.39
C SER A 132 1.03 14.38 -13.01
N GLU A 133 1.67 14.69 -14.13
CA GLU A 133 2.55 13.79 -14.88
C GLU A 133 3.88 13.47 -14.19
N ARG A 134 4.07 13.83 -12.91
CA ARG A 134 5.38 13.68 -12.24
C ARG A 134 5.44 12.66 -11.09
N GLY A 135 4.30 12.08 -10.67
CA GLY A 135 4.22 11.17 -9.52
C GLY A 135 4.13 9.67 -9.84
N SER A 136 4.11 9.27 -11.11
CA SER A 136 3.70 7.91 -11.53
C SER A 136 4.76 6.81 -11.33
N LYS A 137 5.98 7.14 -10.88
CA LYS A 137 7.10 6.18 -10.81
C LYS A 137 7.11 5.33 -9.53
N VAL A 138 6.65 5.89 -8.40
CA VAL A 138 6.76 5.27 -7.06
C VAL A 138 5.75 4.14 -6.84
N LEU A 139 4.56 4.22 -7.46
CA LEU A 139 3.50 3.23 -7.25
C LEU A 139 3.60 2.00 -8.15
N ASN A 140 4.55 1.95 -9.08
CA ASN A 140 4.63 0.88 -10.08
C ASN A 140 5.59 -0.26 -9.67
N GLU A 141 6.06 -0.32 -8.44
CA GLU A 141 7.11 -1.28 -8.06
C GLU A 141 6.60 -2.72 -7.97
N VAL A 142 5.47 -2.95 -7.30
CA VAL A 142 4.79 -4.26 -7.28
C VAL A 142 4.43 -4.70 -8.70
N GLY A 143 3.92 -3.77 -9.54
CA GLY A 143 3.61 -4.04 -10.95
C GLY A 143 4.85 -4.33 -11.83
N ASN A 144 5.99 -3.69 -11.53
CA ASN A 144 7.26 -3.96 -12.19
C ASN A 144 7.79 -5.36 -11.83
N VAL A 145 7.64 -5.79 -10.58
CA VAL A 145 7.94 -7.17 -10.17
C VAL A 145 7.02 -8.15 -10.90
N ASP A 146 5.71 -7.90 -10.94
CA ASP A 146 4.73 -8.76 -11.62
C ASP A 146 5.06 -8.99 -13.10
N SER A 147 5.28 -7.92 -13.85
CA SER A 147 5.62 -7.99 -15.29
C SER A 147 6.93 -8.74 -15.54
N THR A 148 7.90 -8.58 -14.64
CA THR A 148 9.19 -9.28 -14.71
C THR A 148 9.04 -10.75 -14.35
N LEU A 149 8.25 -11.09 -13.33
CA LEU A 149 7.98 -12.46 -12.93
C LEU A 149 7.15 -13.22 -13.98
N GLN A 150 6.18 -12.57 -14.63
CA GLN A 150 5.44 -13.15 -15.75
C GLN A 150 6.36 -13.45 -16.95
N SER A 151 7.33 -12.57 -17.20
CA SER A 151 8.33 -12.78 -18.26
C SER A 151 9.30 -13.89 -17.87
N LEU A 152 9.77 -13.92 -16.62
CA LEU A 152 10.62 -14.98 -16.08
C LEU A 152 9.93 -16.34 -16.13
N HIS A 153 8.65 -16.42 -15.74
CA HIS A 153 7.84 -17.63 -15.82
C HIS A 153 7.74 -18.16 -17.27
N ARG A 154 7.71 -17.26 -18.26
CA ARG A 154 7.76 -17.64 -19.68
C ARG A 154 9.15 -18.15 -20.09
N CYS A 155 10.23 -17.53 -19.59
CA CYS A 155 11.62 -17.93 -19.86
C CYS A 155 12.04 -19.24 -19.19
N ILE A 156 11.51 -19.55 -18.01
CA ILE A 156 11.71 -20.85 -17.33
C ILE A 156 11.21 -21.99 -18.22
N ARG A 157 10.12 -21.79 -18.98
CA ARG A 157 9.64 -22.77 -19.97
C ARG A 157 10.48 -22.86 -21.25
N SER A 158 11.41 -21.93 -21.50
CA SER A 158 12.16 -21.82 -22.76
C SER A 158 13.69 -21.96 -22.63
N ASN A 159 14.21 -22.37 -21.46
CA ASN A 159 15.65 -22.59 -21.17
C ASN A 159 16.59 -21.36 -21.32
N ASP A 160 16.06 -20.12 -21.44
CA ASP A 160 16.86 -18.88 -21.50
C ASP A 160 16.69 -18.04 -20.21
N VAL A 161 17.24 -18.56 -19.12
CA VAL A 161 16.84 -18.16 -17.75
C VAL A 161 17.73 -17.04 -17.16
N LYS A 162 18.94 -16.84 -17.69
CA LYS A 162 19.98 -16.04 -17.02
C LYS A 162 19.68 -14.53 -16.98
N GLY A 163 19.13 -13.97 -18.06
CA GLY A 163 18.75 -12.56 -18.14
C GLY A 163 17.50 -12.22 -17.33
N GLY A 164 16.50 -13.11 -17.35
CA GLY A 164 15.24 -12.94 -16.62
C GLY A 164 15.43 -12.99 -15.09
N VAL A 165 16.24 -13.92 -14.59
CA VAL A 165 16.50 -14.07 -13.15
C VAL A 165 17.18 -12.83 -12.58
N GLN A 166 18.18 -12.29 -13.29
CA GLN A 166 18.90 -11.11 -12.83
C GLN A 166 17.99 -9.87 -12.77
N MET A 167 17.09 -9.72 -13.75
CA MET A 167 16.12 -8.65 -13.75
C MET A 167 15.10 -8.80 -12.61
N ALA A 168 14.55 -10.01 -12.41
CA ALA A 168 13.62 -10.30 -11.32
C ALA A 168 14.24 -9.99 -9.96
N ARG A 169 15.50 -10.39 -9.74
CA ARG A 169 16.23 -10.10 -8.50
C ARG A 169 16.39 -8.59 -8.26
N LYS A 170 16.76 -7.80 -9.27
CA LYS A 170 16.86 -6.34 -9.14
C LYS A 170 15.51 -5.70 -8.77
N ARG A 171 14.41 -6.19 -9.36
CA ARG A 171 13.07 -5.68 -9.06
C ARG A 171 12.61 -6.05 -7.66
N LEU A 172 12.87 -7.28 -7.22
CA LEU A 172 12.58 -7.73 -5.86
C LEU A 172 13.38 -6.95 -4.81
N GLN A 173 14.64 -6.59 -5.10
CA GLN A 173 15.44 -5.75 -4.22
C GLN A 173 14.89 -4.33 -4.10
N ALA A 174 14.44 -3.75 -5.21
CA ALA A 174 13.79 -2.44 -5.19
C ALA A 174 12.50 -2.47 -4.35
N LEU A 175 11.68 -3.52 -4.53
CA LEU A 175 10.45 -3.71 -3.75
C LEU A 175 10.74 -3.87 -2.25
N ASP A 176 11.74 -4.66 -1.88
CA ASP A 176 12.17 -4.85 -0.48
C ASP A 176 12.58 -3.53 0.18
N ALA A 177 13.41 -2.73 -0.49
CA ALA A 177 13.83 -1.41 -0.01
C ALA A 177 12.66 -0.44 0.17
N SER A 178 11.66 -0.50 -0.73
CA SER A 178 10.46 0.33 -0.62
C SER A 178 9.53 -0.12 0.50
N ILE A 179 9.41 -1.43 0.73
CA ILE A 179 8.68 -1.96 1.89
C ILE A 179 9.33 -1.45 3.18
N GLU A 180 10.66 -1.52 3.30
CA GLU A 180 11.38 -1.00 4.47
C GLU A 180 11.16 0.51 4.69
N GLY A 181 11.22 1.30 3.61
CA GLY A 181 10.93 2.73 3.67
C GLY A 181 9.50 3.03 4.11
N LEU A 182 8.52 2.25 3.64
CA LEU A 182 7.12 2.39 4.02
C LEU A 182 6.87 1.97 5.48
N GLU A 183 7.50 0.89 5.95
CA GLU A 183 7.45 0.46 7.35
C GLU A 183 7.98 1.55 8.29
N ALA A 184 9.16 2.11 7.97
CA ALA A 184 9.78 3.18 8.74
C ALA A 184 8.90 4.45 8.75
N GLY A 185 8.34 4.81 7.59
CA GLY A 185 7.42 5.95 7.46
C GLY A 185 6.14 5.77 8.28
N LEU A 186 5.54 4.57 8.25
CA LEU A 186 4.34 4.25 9.01
C LEU A 186 4.60 4.30 10.53
N TYR A 187 5.74 3.76 10.97
CA TYR A 187 6.16 3.85 12.37
C TYR A 187 6.31 5.31 12.83
N CYS A 188 6.94 6.16 12.02
CA CYS A 188 7.09 7.58 12.31
C CYS A 188 5.75 8.30 12.41
N LEU A 189 4.83 8.03 11.47
CA LEU A 189 3.47 8.60 11.49
C LEU A 189 2.74 8.23 12.78
N PHE A 190 2.78 6.96 13.17
CA PHE A 190 2.12 6.47 14.38
C PHE A 190 2.65 7.15 15.64
N ARG A 191 3.99 7.22 15.76
CA ARG A 191 4.64 7.92 16.87
C ARG A 191 4.20 9.37 16.96
N ARG A 192 4.15 10.08 15.83
CA ARG A 192 3.71 11.49 15.77
C ARG A 192 2.23 11.63 16.14
N GLN A 193 1.39 10.71 15.71
CA GLN A 193 -0.04 10.73 16.02
C GLN A 193 -0.31 10.53 17.52
N ILE A 194 0.43 9.64 18.19
CA ILE A 194 0.35 9.48 19.65
C ILE A 194 0.79 10.77 20.34
N GLN A 195 1.95 11.31 19.96
CA GLN A 195 2.48 12.56 20.54
C GLN A 195 1.49 13.71 20.42
N ASN A 196 0.87 13.88 19.24
CA ASN A 196 -0.13 14.92 19.02
C ASN A 196 -1.35 14.73 19.93
N ARG A 197 -1.84 13.50 20.10
CA ARG A 197 -2.97 13.22 21.00
C ARG A 197 -2.64 13.53 22.46
N VAL A 198 -1.46 13.12 22.94
CA VAL A 198 -1.01 13.42 24.30
C VAL A 198 -0.88 14.92 24.52
N SER A 199 -0.25 15.63 23.57
CA SER A 199 -0.12 17.08 23.64
C SER A 199 -1.48 17.78 23.68
N LEU A 200 -2.44 17.35 22.87
CA LEU A 200 -3.79 17.92 22.85
C LEU A 200 -4.56 17.64 24.13
N LEU A 201 -4.46 16.44 24.69
CA LEU A 201 -5.08 16.09 25.97
C LEU A 201 -4.50 16.93 27.11
N ASN A 202 -3.17 17.12 27.15
CA ASN A 202 -2.52 17.96 28.15
C ASN A 202 -2.97 19.41 28.04
N ILE A 203 -3.15 19.90 26.81
CA ILE A 203 -3.67 21.25 26.55
C ILE A 203 -5.12 21.42 27.01
N LEU A 204 -5.98 20.41 26.82
CA LEU A 204 -7.39 20.47 27.22
C LEU A 204 -7.60 20.24 28.73
N ALA A 205 -6.62 19.66 29.41
CA ALA A 205 -6.66 19.35 30.84
C ALA A 205 -6.17 20.51 31.73
N HIS A 206 -5.62 21.57 31.16
CA HIS A 206 -5.14 22.78 31.83
C HIS A 206 -5.95 24.00 31.38
#